data_AF-A0A9W6ZYH8-F1
#
_entry.id   AF-A0A9W6ZYH8-F1
#
_cell.length_a   1.000
_cell.length_b   1.000
_cell.length_c   1.000
_cell.angle_alpha   90.00
_cell.angle_beta   90.00
_cell.angle_gamma   90.00
#
_symmetry.space_group_name_H-M   'P 1'
#
loop_
_entity.id
_entity.type
_entity.pdbx_description
1 polymer ?
#
loop_
_entity_poly.entity_id
_entity_poly.type
_entity_poly.pdbx_seq_one_letter_code
_entity_poly.pdbx_strand_id
1 'polypeptide(L)'
;MRSQMSELTRSPFDGDEDIVKGPLTEIRRNMMMKKRQARKALPPVKSKKKSSSRSDTTPLTAALNKVKKAARNYDRYRHGTALTNCFADYQMEAPEFRMQMRRAVGVDLSKKESEAILADADKDGNGTLDGAEFLLMFFTMAHKEHSDDMKVRQKEKEVIQKMEKVKVAEEEEERVMKDERCMTRNFTEKDSKRIMQRLACHALEFDKMSEVGKRTSLAFSCILRPHELKEQLLKSFNMKVTKAELGALIDHFDKDGDGDVSGAEFMVQFSRMGMIAKRRERTRNRREMEKKLQSGVILPIVHASLGR
;
A
#
# COMPACT_ATOMS: atom_id res chain seq x y z
N MET A 1 -37.30 -21.27 47.91
CA MET A 1 -36.54 -20.02 48.16
C MET A 1 -35.02 -20.21 47.99
N ARG A 2 -34.60 -20.67 46.81
CA ARG A 2 -33.26 -20.59 46.15
C ARG A 2 -33.58 -21.02 44.71
N SER A 3 -33.28 -20.34 43.61
CA SER A 3 -32.69 -19.04 43.33
C SER A 3 -33.20 -18.65 41.94
N GLN A 4 -34.23 -17.79 41.87
CA GLN A 4 -34.66 -17.17 40.59
C GLN A 4 -33.69 -16.05 40.13
N MET A 5 -32.51 -15.96 40.76
CA MET A 5 -31.45 -15.02 40.43
C MET A 5 -30.37 -15.63 39.53
N SER A 6 -30.42 -16.93 39.21
CA SER A 6 -29.43 -17.58 38.33
C SER A 6 -29.77 -17.51 36.83
N GLU A 7 -30.96 -17.04 36.45
CA GLU A 7 -31.37 -16.91 35.04
C GLU A 7 -31.04 -15.54 34.43
N LEU A 8 -30.68 -14.54 35.26
CA LEU A 8 -30.40 -13.17 34.80
C LEU A 8 -28.93 -12.90 34.48
N THR A 9 -28.05 -13.89 34.64
CA THR A 9 -26.61 -13.79 34.33
C THR A 9 -26.16 -14.74 33.23
N ARG A 10 -27.07 -15.49 32.60
CA ARG A 10 -26.73 -16.32 31.44
C ARG A 10 -26.64 -15.46 30.19
N SER A 11 -25.48 -15.51 29.55
CA SER A 11 -25.25 -14.97 28.21
C SER A 11 -26.19 -15.69 27.22
N PRO A 12 -26.79 -15.00 26.23
CA PRO A 12 -27.66 -15.64 25.24
C PRO A 12 -27.00 -16.66 24.30
N PHE A 13 -25.73 -17.04 24.53
CA PHE A 13 -24.91 -17.85 23.62
C PHE A 13 -24.06 -18.90 24.36
N ASP A 14 -24.62 -19.57 25.37
CA ASP A 14 -24.05 -20.84 25.85
C ASP A 14 -24.46 -21.94 24.86
N GLY A 15 -23.64 -22.13 23.82
CA GLY A 15 -23.73 -23.25 22.88
C GLY A 15 -22.38 -23.95 22.82
N ASP A 16 -22.37 -25.21 23.26
CA ASP A 16 -21.27 -26.16 23.09
C ASP A 16 -20.99 -26.37 21.61
N GLU A 17 -19.83 -25.93 21.11
CA GLU A 17 -19.09 -26.60 20.04
C GLU A 17 -17.59 -26.32 20.23
N ASP A 18 -16.85 -27.37 20.57
CA ASP A 18 -15.39 -27.43 20.52
C ASP A 18 -14.91 -27.18 19.08
N ILE A 19 -14.73 -25.92 18.70
CA ILE A 19 -13.92 -25.54 17.54
C ILE A 19 -12.60 -25.01 18.06
N VAL A 20 -11.58 -25.87 18.04
CA VAL A 20 -10.18 -25.48 18.19
C VAL A 20 -9.78 -24.56 17.04
N LYS A 21 -10.10 -23.26 17.16
CA LYS A 21 -9.59 -22.22 16.26
C LYS A 21 -8.16 -21.88 16.67
N GLY A 22 -7.20 -22.67 16.18
CA GLY A 22 -5.80 -22.25 16.17
C GLY A 22 -5.67 -20.89 15.45
N PRO A 23 -4.85 -19.94 15.92
CA PRO A 23 -5.06 -18.54 15.58
C PRO A 23 -4.65 -18.24 14.13
N LEU A 24 -5.59 -17.81 13.28
CA LEU A 24 -5.29 -17.33 11.91
C LEU A 24 -4.25 -16.18 11.90
N THR A 25 -4.14 -15.42 12.99
CA THR A 25 -3.07 -14.43 13.16
C THR A 25 -1.68 -15.04 13.33
N GLU A 26 -1.59 -16.27 13.82
CA GLU A 26 -0.33 -17.03 13.86
C GLU A 26 0.05 -17.53 12.48
N ILE A 27 -0.94 -17.87 11.64
CA ILE A 27 -0.72 -18.14 10.20
C ILE A 27 -0.27 -16.86 9.48
N ARG A 28 -0.92 -15.71 9.71
CA ARG A 28 -0.53 -14.39 9.17
C ARG A 28 0.88 -14.01 9.64
N ARG A 29 1.19 -14.18 10.94
CA ARG A 29 2.50 -13.95 11.57
C ARG A 29 3.57 -14.88 11.00
N ASN A 30 3.31 -16.18 10.89
CA ASN A 30 4.26 -17.16 10.37
C ASN A 30 4.52 -16.96 8.87
N MET A 31 3.49 -16.64 8.08
CA MET A 31 3.65 -16.24 6.68
C MET A 31 4.51 -14.98 6.53
N MET A 32 4.35 -13.98 7.41
CA MET A 32 5.14 -12.75 7.37
C MET A 32 6.58 -12.94 7.87
N MET A 33 6.80 -13.69 8.94
CA MET A 33 8.14 -14.01 9.45
C MET A 33 8.97 -14.81 8.42
N LYS A 34 8.33 -15.72 7.69
CA LYS A 34 8.95 -16.46 6.57
C LYS A 34 9.37 -15.54 5.43
N LYS A 35 8.57 -14.50 5.10
CA LYS A 35 8.94 -13.45 4.13
C LYS A 35 10.09 -12.57 4.61
N ARG A 36 10.16 -12.26 5.92
CA ARG A 36 11.24 -11.48 6.53
C ARG A 36 12.59 -12.21 6.51
N GLN A 37 12.57 -13.53 6.73
CA GLN A 37 13.75 -14.39 6.59
C GLN A 37 14.21 -14.46 5.12
N ALA A 38 13.29 -14.58 4.16
CA ALA A 38 13.63 -14.58 2.73
C ALA A 38 14.28 -13.26 2.26
N ARG A 39 13.90 -12.11 2.84
CA ARG A 39 14.50 -10.80 2.54
C ARG A 39 15.95 -10.66 3.00
N LYS A 40 16.32 -11.22 4.17
CA LYS A 40 17.70 -11.21 4.66
C LYS A 40 18.66 -11.99 3.74
N ALA A 41 18.13 -12.85 2.89
CA ALA A 41 18.88 -13.63 1.90
C ALA A 41 19.00 -12.93 0.53
N LEU A 42 18.39 -11.75 0.31
CA LEU A 42 18.59 -11.02 -0.95
C LEU A 42 19.95 -10.31 -0.97
N PRO A 43 20.79 -10.53 -2.00
CA PRO A 43 22.06 -9.85 -2.12
C PRO A 43 21.85 -8.34 -2.32
N PRO A 44 22.76 -7.49 -1.81
CA PRO A 44 22.69 -6.06 -2.03
C PRO A 44 22.76 -5.76 -3.53
N VAL A 45 21.81 -4.95 -4.01
CA VAL A 45 21.81 -4.45 -5.39
C VAL A 45 23.01 -3.52 -5.54
N LYS A 46 24.14 -4.08 -5.98
CA LYS A 46 25.30 -3.28 -6.38
C LYS A 46 24.90 -2.50 -7.62
N SER A 47 24.67 -1.20 -7.46
CA SER A 47 24.66 -0.26 -8.56
C SER A 47 26.03 -0.34 -9.23
N LYS A 48 26.10 -0.86 -10.45
CA LYS A 48 27.31 -0.75 -11.26
C LYS A 48 27.56 0.74 -11.48
N LYS A 49 28.48 1.32 -10.70
CA LYS A 49 29.13 2.58 -11.05
C LYS A 49 29.64 2.41 -12.47
N LYS A 50 29.18 3.26 -13.40
CA LYS A 50 29.77 3.41 -14.72
C LYS A 50 31.26 3.72 -14.50
N SER A 51 32.10 2.73 -14.69
CA SER A 51 33.54 2.91 -14.78
C SER A 51 33.82 3.74 -16.01
N SER A 52 34.11 5.03 -15.85
CA SER A 52 34.68 5.85 -16.91
C SER A 52 36.16 5.48 -17.05
N SER A 53 36.44 4.34 -17.67
CA SER A 53 37.79 4.05 -18.14
C SER A 53 38.07 4.97 -19.32
N ARG A 54 39.00 5.93 -19.16
CA ARG A 54 39.68 6.59 -20.26
C ARG A 54 40.42 5.49 -21.03
N SER A 55 39.81 4.93 -22.06
CA SER A 55 40.50 4.06 -23.01
C SER A 55 41.19 4.94 -24.03
N ASP A 56 42.45 4.66 -24.35
CA ASP A 56 43.14 5.20 -25.52
C ASP A 56 42.27 4.95 -26.75
N THR A 57 41.56 5.99 -27.19
CA THR A 57 40.61 5.88 -28.30
C THR A 57 41.39 5.88 -29.60
N THR A 58 41.53 4.70 -30.20
CA THR A 58 41.96 4.60 -31.59
C THR A 58 40.95 5.32 -32.49
N PRO A 59 41.36 5.86 -33.65
CA PRO A 59 40.43 6.47 -34.60
C PRO A 59 39.27 5.54 -34.97
N LEU A 60 39.52 4.23 -35.08
CA LEU A 60 38.48 3.22 -35.33
C LEU A 60 37.45 3.13 -34.19
N THR A 61 37.90 3.02 -32.93
CA THR A 61 36.97 2.93 -31.79
C THR A 61 36.18 4.22 -31.59
N ALA A 62 36.79 5.38 -31.83
CA ALA A 62 36.08 6.66 -31.82
C ALA A 62 34.99 6.72 -32.90
N ALA A 63 35.32 6.29 -34.12
CA ALA A 63 34.39 6.24 -35.24
C ALA A 63 33.22 5.28 -34.97
N LEU A 64 33.52 4.04 -34.56
CA LEU A 64 32.51 3.03 -34.21
C LEU A 64 31.60 3.48 -33.06
N ASN A 65 32.13 4.20 -32.05
CA ASN A 65 31.30 4.76 -30.98
C ASN A 65 30.33 5.83 -31.48
N LYS A 66 30.75 6.66 -32.45
CA LYS A 66 29.88 7.65 -33.09
C LYS A 66 28.79 6.96 -33.91
N VAL A 67 29.15 5.96 -34.73
CA VAL A 67 28.19 5.15 -35.51
C VAL A 67 27.21 4.46 -34.57
N LYS A 68 27.69 3.84 -33.51
CA LYS A 68 26.88 3.17 -32.48
C LYS A 68 25.88 4.11 -31.81
N LYS A 69 26.31 5.32 -31.45
CA LYS A 69 25.42 6.34 -30.88
C LYS A 69 24.34 6.76 -31.88
N ALA A 70 24.71 6.88 -33.16
CA ALA A 70 23.77 7.17 -34.25
C ALA A 70 22.77 6.03 -34.45
N ALA A 71 23.24 4.78 -34.49
CA ALA A 71 22.42 3.58 -34.63
C ALA A 71 21.41 3.43 -33.48
N ARG A 72 21.81 3.74 -32.23
CA ARG A 72 20.90 3.76 -31.07
C ARG A 72 19.77 4.76 -31.22
N ASN A 73 20.03 5.91 -31.84
CA ASN A 73 19.03 6.96 -32.07
C ASN A 73 18.33 6.83 -33.42
N TYR A 74 18.70 5.83 -34.22
CA TYR A 74 18.11 5.62 -35.53
C TYR A 74 16.73 4.99 -35.38
N ASP A 75 15.73 5.66 -35.96
CA ASP A 75 14.36 5.20 -36.08
C ASP A 75 13.96 5.30 -37.55
N ARG A 76 13.60 4.18 -38.16
CA ARG A 76 13.22 4.09 -39.57
C ARG A 76 12.02 4.98 -39.91
N TYR A 77 11.08 5.14 -38.98
CA TYR A 77 9.89 5.97 -39.19
C TYR A 77 10.21 7.46 -39.07
N ARG A 78 11.20 7.82 -38.25
CA ARG A 78 11.61 9.22 -38.02
C ARG A 78 12.62 9.71 -39.05
N HIS A 79 13.51 8.85 -39.52
CA HIS A 79 14.61 9.20 -40.42
C HIS A 79 14.38 8.77 -41.87
N GLY A 80 13.29 8.04 -42.14
CA GLY A 80 12.89 7.64 -43.49
C GLY A 80 13.93 6.77 -44.20
N THR A 81 13.95 6.85 -45.52
CA THR A 81 14.85 6.08 -46.40
C THR A 81 16.15 6.81 -46.73
N ALA A 82 16.47 7.93 -46.07
CA ALA A 82 17.68 8.71 -46.38
C ALA A 82 18.95 7.87 -46.21
N LEU A 83 19.02 7.06 -45.15
CA LEU A 83 20.13 6.15 -44.91
C LEU A 83 20.22 5.05 -45.97
N THR A 84 19.11 4.43 -46.35
CA THR A 84 19.14 3.43 -47.42
C THR A 84 19.51 4.08 -48.75
N ASN A 85 18.93 5.23 -49.11
CA ASN A 85 19.19 5.88 -50.40
C ASN A 85 20.64 6.39 -50.54
N CYS A 86 21.28 6.79 -49.44
CA CYS A 86 22.67 7.25 -49.45
C CYS A 86 23.71 6.13 -49.57
N PHE A 87 23.31 4.87 -49.32
CA PHE A 87 24.24 3.73 -49.21
C PHE A 87 23.80 2.48 -49.98
N ALA A 88 22.62 2.47 -50.62
CA ALA A 88 22.01 1.23 -51.14
C ALA A 88 22.74 0.61 -52.34
N ASP A 89 23.51 1.34 -53.15
CA ASP A 89 23.96 0.80 -54.45
C ASP A 89 25.33 1.35 -54.95
N TYR A 90 26.29 1.71 -54.09
CA TYR A 90 27.61 2.11 -54.58
C TYR A 90 28.76 1.88 -53.59
N GLN A 91 29.91 1.47 -54.13
CA GLN A 91 31.21 1.43 -53.45
C GLN A 91 31.72 2.84 -53.26
N MET A 92 31.95 3.28 -52.01
CA MET A 92 32.31 4.67 -51.73
C MET A 92 33.67 4.80 -51.05
N GLU A 93 34.43 5.82 -51.43
CA GLU A 93 35.70 6.16 -50.81
C GLU A 93 35.49 6.90 -49.46
N ALA A 94 36.54 6.99 -48.64
CA ALA A 94 36.51 7.64 -47.32
C ALA A 94 35.86 9.06 -47.29
N PRO A 95 36.14 9.99 -48.23
CA PRO A 95 35.52 11.32 -48.21
C PRO A 95 34.02 11.28 -48.52
N GLU A 96 33.59 10.37 -49.39
CA GLU A 96 32.18 10.18 -49.74
C GLU A 96 31.42 9.54 -48.59
N PHE A 97 31.96 8.45 -48.01
CA PHE A 97 31.42 7.82 -46.80
C PHE A 97 31.19 8.83 -45.67
N ARG A 98 32.18 9.69 -45.42
CA ARG A 98 32.07 10.76 -44.42
C ARG A 98 30.94 11.74 -44.72
N MET A 99 30.78 12.14 -45.98
CA MET A 99 29.72 13.06 -46.39
C MET A 99 28.34 12.42 -46.22
N GLN A 100 28.20 11.16 -46.62
CA GLN A 100 26.95 10.42 -46.50
C GLN A 100 26.57 10.17 -45.04
N MET A 101 27.53 9.86 -44.16
CA MET A 101 27.30 9.74 -42.72
C MET A 101 26.75 11.02 -42.08
N ARG A 102 27.24 12.18 -42.54
CA ARG A 102 26.75 13.49 -42.10
C ARG A 102 25.34 13.78 -42.63
N ARG A 103 25.07 13.47 -43.90
CA ARG A 103 23.77 13.73 -44.54
C ARG A 103 22.66 12.80 -44.07
N ALA A 104 22.94 11.52 -43.98
CA ALA A 104 21.94 10.49 -43.70
C ALA A 104 21.65 10.29 -42.21
N VAL A 105 22.65 10.46 -41.34
CA VAL A 105 22.55 10.14 -39.90
C VAL A 105 23.00 11.29 -39.00
N GLY A 106 23.51 12.40 -39.57
CA GLY A 106 23.97 13.54 -38.79
C GLY A 106 25.25 13.28 -37.99
N VAL A 107 26.10 12.35 -38.44
CA VAL A 107 27.36 11.99 -37.75
C VAL A 107 28.55 12.65 -38.43
N ASP A 108 29.25 13.51 -37.69
CA ASP A 108 30.52 14.09 -38.14
C ASP A 108 31.71 13.17 -37.80
N LEU A 109 32.17 12.43 -38.81
CA LEU A 109 33.44 11.71 -38.76
C LEU A 109 34.59 12.63 -39.17
N SER A 110 35.74 12.49 -38.53
CA SER A 110 37.02 13.07 -38.98
C SER A 110 37.62 12.22 -40.10
N LYS A 111 38.57 12.79 -40.85
CA LYS A 111 39.27 12.08 -41.94
C LYS A 111 39.87 10.75 -41.46
N LYS A 112 40.57 10.78 -40.33
CA LYS A 112 41.18 9.59 -39.72
C LYS A 112 40.16 8.55 -39.24
N GLU A 113 38.96 8.98 -38.82
CA GLU A 113 37.88 8.08 -38.39
C GLU A 113 37.20 7.40 -39.58
N SER A 114 36.95 8.12 -40.68
CA SER A 114 36.39 7.53 -41.90
C SER A 114 37.39 6.57 -42.58
N GLU A 115 38.66 6.93 -42.63
CA GLU A 115 39.72 6.06 -43.15
C GLU A 115 39.88 4.79 -42.31
N ALA A 116 39.76 4.90 -40.99
CA ALA A 116 39.86 3.74 -40.10
C ALA A 116 38.67 2.78 -40.25
N ILE A 117 37.44 3.29 -40.42
CA ILE A 117 36.28 2.45 -40.72
C ILE A 117 36.45 1.76 -42.09
N LEU A 118 36.94 2.49 -43.09
CA LEU A 118 37.20 1.91 -44.40
C LEU A 118 38.25 0.79 -44.31
N ALA A 119 39.37 1.02 -43.64
CA ALA A 119 40.41 0.01 -43.50
C ALA A 119 39.96 -1.26 -42.74
N ASP A 120 38.95 -1.15 -41.87
CA ASP A 120 38.35 -2.29 -41.16
C ASP A 120 37.30 -3.04 -42.01
N ALA A 121 36.66 -2.33 -42.96
CA ALA A 121 35.62 -2.86 -43.84
C ALA A 121 36.16 -3.37 -45.20
N ASP A 122 37.23 -2.76 -45.72
CA ASP A 122 37.88 -3.04 -47.02
C ASP A 122 38.72 -4.33 -46.96
N LYS A 123 38.03 -5.46 -47.04
CA LYS A 123 38.66 -6.80 -46.99
C LYS A 123 39.31 -7.22 -48.29
N ASP A 124 38.92 -6.63 -49.42
CA ASP A 124 39.45 -6.93 -50.75
C ASP A 124 40.56 -5.96 -51.20
N GLY A 125 40.82 -4.90 -50.43
CA GLY A 125 41.93 -3.97 -50.62
C GLY A 125 41.72 -3.02 -51.79
N ASN A 126 40.47 -2.79 -52.18
CA ASN A 126 40.12 -1.97 -53.34
C ASN A 126 40.00 -0.46 -52.99
N GLY A 127 40.11 -0.11 -51.70
CA GLY A 127 40.04 1.26 -51.19
C GLY A 127 38.62 1.82 -51.05
N THR A 128 37.59 0.98 -51.20
CA THR A 128 36.18 1.38 -51.17
C THR A 128 35.40 0.60 -50.11
N LEU A 129 34.32 1.21 -49.62
CA LEU A 129 33.39 0.58 -48.69
C LEU A 129 32.12 0.18 -49.43
N ASP A 130 31.70 -1.08 -49.26
CA ASP A 130 30.39 -1.54 -49.71
C ASP A 130 29.29 -0.98 -48.79
N GLY A 131 28.45 -0.12 -49.37
CA GLY A 131 27.32 0.49 -48.66
C GLY A 131 26.32 -0.54 -48.14
N ALA A 132 26.14 -1.69 -48.80
CA ALA A 132 25.26 -2.75 -48.35
C ALA A 132 25.79 -3.42 -47.07
N GLU A 133 27.10 -3.67 -46.99
CA GLU A 133 27.75 -4.21 -45.79
C GLU A 133 27.67 -3.22 -44.62
N PHE A 134 27.88 -1.93 -44.88
CA PHE A 134 27.72 -0.90 -43.85
C PHE A 134 26.28 -0.78 -43.36
N LEU A 135 25.29 -0.82 -44.25
CA LEU A 135 23.88 -0.80 -43.87
C LEU A 135 23.54 -2.00 -42.98
N LEU A 136 24.02 -3.20 -43.33
CA LEU A 136 23.82 -4.40 -42.52
C LEU A 136 24.46 -4.25 -41.14
N MET A 137 25.70 -3.76 -41.06
CA MET A 137 26.39 -3.48 -39.80
C MET A 137 25.59 -2.46 -38.96
N PHE A 138 25.18 -1.36 -39.58
CA PHE A 138 24.47 -0.26 -38.91
C PHE A 138 23.12 -0.73 -38.34
N PHE A 139 22.31 -1.45 -39.12
CA PHE A 139 21.03 -1.98 -38.65
C PHE A 139 21.20 -3.06 -37.58
N THR A 140 22.24 -3.90 -37.69
CA THR A 140 22.57 -4.89 -36.66
C THR A 140 22.94 -4.21 -35.34
N MET A 141 23.74 -3.14 -35.39
CA MET A 141 24.07 -2.33 -34.22
C MET A 141 22.83 -1.65 -33.63
N ALA A 142 21.98 -1.05 -34.47
CA ALA A 142 20.75 -0.41 -34.03
C ALA A 142 19.82 -1.41 -33.31
N HIS A 143 19.60 -2.57 -33.90
CA HIS A 143 18.76 -3.62 -33.30
C HIS A 143 19.33 -4.12 -31.97
N LYS A 144 20.65 -4.34 -31.89
CA LYS A 144 21.31 -4.77 -30.66
C LYS A 144 21.18 -3.73 -29.54
N GLU A 145 21.42 -2.46 -29.85
CA GLU A 145 21.30 -1.37 -28.86
C GLU A 145 19.86 -1.19 -28.37
N HIS A 146 18.86 -1.26 -29.25
CA HIS A 146 17.46 -1.22 -28.85
C HIS A 146 17.06 -2.44 -28.00
N SER A 147 17.51 -3.64 -28.37
CA SER A 147 17.30 -4.86 -27.56
C SER A 147 17.89 -4.72 -26.16
N ASP A 148 19.12 -4.21 -26.05
CA ASP A 148 19.80 -4.07 -24.76
C ASP A 148 19.18 -2.95 -23.91
N ASP A 149 18.78 -1.82 -24.51
CA ASP A 149 18.03 -0.76 -23.82
C ASP A 149 16.68 -1.28 -23.29
N MET A 150 15.97 -2.09 -24.08
CA MET A 150 14.72 -2.74 -23.66
C MET A 150 14.94 -3.70 -22.49
N LYS A 151 16.01 -4.51 -22.50
CA LYS A 151 16.35 -5.39 -21.36
C LYS A 151 16.68 -4.59 -20.10
N VAL A 152 17.40 -3.47 -20.24
CA VAL A 152 17.72 -2.59 -19.10
C VAL A 152 16.43 -1.99 -18.53
N ARG A 153 15.58 -1.41 -19.37
CA ARG A 153 14.27 -0.85 -18.94
C ARG A 153 13.38 -1.89 -18.28
N GLN A 154 13.36 -3.11 -18.81
CA GLN A 154 12.58 -4.21 -18.23
C GLN A 154 13.09 -4.57 -16.83
N LYS A 155 14.41 -4.71 -16.66
CA LYS A 155 15.03 -4.94 -15.35
C LYS A 155 14.77 -3.79 -14.38
N GLU A 156 14.83 -2.55 -14.83
CA GLU A 156 14.51 -1.37 -14.01
C GLU A 156 13.05 -1.40 -13.52
N LYS A 157 12.09 -1.70 -14.41
CA LYS A 157 10.68 -1.88 -14.04
C LYS A 157 10.49 -2.99 -13.02
N GLU A 158 11.14 -4.13 -13.19
CA GLU A 158 11.08 -5.25 -12.24
C GLU A 158 11.64 -4.88 -10.87
N VAL A 159 12.74 -4.12 -10.81
CA VAL A 159 13.31 -3.62 -9.55
C VAL A 159 12.34 -2.67 -8.88
N ILE A 160 11.75 -1.71 -9.61
CA ILE A 160 10.77 -0.77 -9.07
C ILE A 160 9.56 -1.52 -8.49
N GLN A 161 8.98 -2.47 -9.23
CA GLN A 161 7.86 -3.28 -8.76
C GLN A 161 8.21 -4.11 -7.52
N LYS A 162 9.42 -4.69 -7.46
CA LYS A 162 9.89 -5.41 -6.28
C LYS A 162 10.04 -4.48 -5.08
N MET A 163 10.60 -3.29 -5.27
CA MET A 163 10.75 -2.29 -4.20
C MET A 163 9.40 -1.79 -3.69
N GLU A 164 8.42 -1.58 -4.57
CA GLU A 164 7.06 -1.19 -4.19
C GLU A 164 6.36 -2.28 -3.36
N LYS A 165 6.43 -3.55 -3.81
CA LYS A 165 5.92 -4.69 -3.03
C LYS A 165 6.60 -4.81 -1.66
N VAL A 166 7.88 -4.48 -1.58
CA VAL A 166 8.65 -4.44 -0.33
C VAL A 166 8.13 -3.33 0.58
N LYS A 167 7.96 -2.11 0.08
CA LYS A 167 7.44 -0.97 0.87
C LYS A 167 6.05 -1.24 1.42
N VAL A 168 5.12 -1.71 0.58
CA VAL A 168 3.76 -2.05 1.01
C VAL A 168 3.77 -3.12 2.10
N ALA A 169 4.64 -4.12 1.99
CA ALA A 169 4.76 -5.16 3.02
C ALA A 169 5.35 -4.63 4.34
N GLU A 170 6.29 -3.67 4.29
CA GLU A 170 6.84 -3.01 5.48
C GLU A 170 5.81 -2.15 6.19
N GLU A 171 5.04 -1.36 5.45
CA GLU A 171 3.96 -0.55 6.01
C GLU A 171 2.91 -1.43 6.68
N GLU A 172 2.52 -2.54 6.05
CA GLU A 172 1.57 -3.50 6.65
C GLU A 172 2.16 -4.17 7.91
N GLU A 173 3.45 -4.52 7.92
CA GLU A 173 4.12 -5.07 9.11
C GLU A 173 4.15 -4.04 10.26
N GLU A 174 4.43 -2.78 9.97
CA GLU A 174 4.39 -1.70 10.97
C GLU A 174 2.98 -1.49 11.54
N ARG A 175 1.95 -1.53 10.67
CA ARG A 175 0.54 -1.42 11.07
C ARG A 175 0.16 -2.58 12.00
N VAL A 176 0.46 -3.82 11.63
CA VAL A 176 0.20 -5.00 12.48
C VAL A 176 0.95 -4.90 13.82
N MET A 177 2.20 -4.43 13.82
CA MET A 177 2.94 -4.20 15.07
C MET A 177 2.33 -3.11 15.95
N LYS A 178 1.66 -2.10 15.39
CA LYS A 178 0.91 -1.10 16.17
C LYS A 178 -0.32 -1.72 16.83
N ASP A 179 -1.06 -2.54 16.08
CA ASP A 179 -2.24 -3.25 16.59
C ASP A 179 -1.87 -4.21 17.73
N GLU A 180 -0.86 -5.06 17.55
CA GLU A 180 -0.41 -5.99 18.59
C GLU A 180 0.11 -5.29 19.85
N ARG A 181 0.69 -4.09 19.72
CA ARG A 181 1.17 -3.32 20.88
C ARG A 181 0.04 -2.67 21.67
N CYS A 182 -1.09 -2.36 21.02
CA CYS A 182 -2.15 -1.56 21.62
C CYS A 182 -3.24 -2.40 22.31
N MET A 183 -3.33 -3.70 22.03
CA MET A 183 -4.27 -4.64 22.63
C MET A 183 -3.57 -5.85 23.27
N THR A 184 -4.30 -6.62 24.07
CA THR A 184 -3.91 -7.97 24.52
C THR A 184 -5.08 -8.92 24.36
N ARG A 185 -4.81 -10.19 24.05
CA ARG A 185 -5.82 -11.26 24.04
C ARG A 185 -6.12 -11.81 25.43
N ASN A 186 -5.21 -11.57 26.37
CA ASN A 186 -5.39 -11.95 27.76
C ASN A 186 -6.16 -10.83 28.47
N PHE A 187 -7.48 -10.90 28.43
CA PHE A 187 -8.38 -10.02 29.17
C PHE A 187 -9.34 -10.84 30.03
N THR A 188 -9.87 -10.22 31.08
CA THR A 188 -10.80 -10.86 32.00
C THR A 188 -12.24 -10.46 31.69
N GLU A 189 -13.20 -11.22 32.22
CA GLU A 189 -14.62 -10.86 32.15
C GLU A 189 -14.87 -9.47 32.80
N LYS A 190 -14.07 -9.08 33.80
CA LYS A 190 -14.15 -7.76 34.42
C LYS A 190 -13.78 -6.64 33.45
N ASP A 191 -12.76 -6.85 32.61
CA ASP A 191 -12.34 -5.87 31.60
C ASP A 191 -13.43 -5.68 30.54
N SER A 192 -14.01 -6.79 30.05
CA SER A 192 -15.14 -6.78 29.12
C SER A 192 -16.36 -6.06 29.72
N LYS A 193 -16.76 -6.41 30.95
CA LYS A 193 -17.87 -5.75 31.65
C LYS A 193 -17.62 -4.25 31.82
N ARG A 194 -16.42 -3.85 32.23
CA ARG A 194 -16.06 -2.45 32.46
C ARG A 194 -16.15 -1.63 31.17
N ILE A 195 -15.58 -2.11 30.08
CA ILE A 195 -15.58 -1.36 28.82
C ILE A 195 -16.99 -1.28 28.21
N MET A 196 -17.76 -2.36 28.26
CA MET A 196 -19.13 -2.38 27.75
C MET A 196 -20.06 -1.49 28.55
N GLN A 197 -19.88 -1.39 29.87
CA GLN A 197 -20.63 -0.44 30.71
C GLN A 197 -20.33 1.01 30.34
N ARG A 198 -19.05 1.37 30.19
CA ARG A 198 -18.65 2.73 29.77
C ARG A 198 -19.19 3.05 28.38
N LEU A 199 -19.10 2.11 27.46
CA LEU A 199 -19.64 2.24 26.12
C LEU A 199 -21.16 2.44 26.14
N ALA A 200 -21.88 1.71 26.99
CA ALA A 200 -23.32 1.89 27.18
C ALA A 200 -23.69 3.26 27.77
N CYS A 201 -22.89 3.80 28.70
CA CYS A 201 -23.07 5.14 29.23
C CYS A 201 -22.91 6.21 28.14
N HIS A 202 -21.85 6.12 27.32
CA HIS A 202 -21.70 7.04 26.19
C HIS A 202 -22.81 6.89 25.14
N ALA A 203 -23.29 5.66 24.91
CA ALA A 203 -24.40 5.41 24.00
C ALA A 203 -25.74 5.96 24.51
N LEU A 204 -25.94 6.02 25.81
CA LEU A 204 -27.14 6.61 26.43
C LEU A 204 -27.26 8.10 26.09
N GLU A 205 -26.15 8.82 26.19
CA GLU A 205 -26.06 10.27 25.96
C GLU A 205 -25.92 10.63 24.47
N PHE A 206 -25.57 9.66 23.63
CA PHE A 206 -25.34 9.89 22.21
C PHE A 206 -26.62 10.32 21.48
N ASP A 207 -26.56 11.50 20.87
CA ASP A 207 -27.56 12.01 19.95
C ASP A 207 -27.02 12.03 18.52
N LYS A 208 -27.48 11.08 17.70
CA LYS A 208 -27.10 10.95 16.29
C LYS A 208 -27.51 12.16 15.44
N MET A 209 -28.52 12.92 15.85
CA MET A 209 -29.03 14.07 15.09
C MET A 209 -28.25 15.35 15.38
N SER A 210 -27.52 15.41 16.50
CA SER A 210 -26.62 16.51 16.80
C SER A 210 -25.47 16.61 15.78
N GLU A 211 -24.94 17.80 15.55
CA GLU A 211 -23.79 17.99 14.64
C GLU A 211 -22.56 17.18 15.06
N VAL A 212 -22.33 17.05 16.38
CA VAL A 212 -21.28 16.20 16.93
C VAL A 212 -21.58 14.73 16.62
N GLY A 213 -22.81 14.27 16.85
CA GLY A 213 -23.22 12.90 16.59
C GLY A 213 -23.16 12.49 15.12
N LYS A 214 -23.47 13.40 14.18
CA LYS A 214 -23.28 13.18 12.75
C LYS A 214 -21.81 12.99 12.39
N ARG A 215 -20.93 13.87 12.89
CA ARG A 215 -19.48 13.79 12.68
C ARG A 215 -18.90 12.51 13.27
N THR A 216 -19.29 12.15 14.50
CA THR A 216 -18.91 10.88 15.12
C THR A 216 -19.40 9.69 14.29
N SER A 217 -20.66 9.68 13.87
CA SER A 217 -21.18 8.57 13.04
C SER A 217 -20.39 8.40 11.74
N LEU A 218 -19.97 9.50 11.11
CA LEU A 218 -19.13 9.45 9.91
C LEU A 218 -17.71 8.95 10.22
N ALA A 219 -17.11 9.34 11.34
CA ALA A 219 -15.78 8.88 11.76
C ALA A 219 -15.71 7.36 12.00
N PHE A 220 -16.85 6.73 12.31
CA PHE A 220 -16.99 5.29 12.44
C PHE A 220 -17.60 4.63 11.18
N SER A 221 -17.62 5.29 10.01
CA SER A 221 -18.18 4.69 8.78
C SER A 221 -17.19 3.83 7.98
N CYS A 222 -16.00 3.55 8.55
CA CYS A 222 -14.95 2.76 7.92
C CYS A 222 -14.69 1.43 8.68
N ILE A 223 -13.89 0.56 8.06
CA ILE A 223 -13.28 -0.58 8.75
C ILE A 223 -12.22 -0.02 9.70
N LEU A 224 -12.25 -0.46 10.96
CA LEU A 224 -11.40 0.04 12.03
C LEU A 224 -10.51 -1.07 12.56
N ARG A 225 -9.21 -0.92 12.37
CA ARG A 225 -8.21 -1.77 13.03
C ARG A 225 -8.18 -1.50 14.55
N PRO A 226 -7.59 -2.39 15.36
CA PRO A 226 -7.49 -2.20 16.80
C PRO A 226 -6.92 -0.84 17.23
N HIS A 227 -5.82 -0.38 16.61
CA HIS A 227 -5.26 0.94 16.96
C HIS A 227 -6.19 2.10 16.55
N GLU A 228 -6.86 2.00 15.40
CA GLU A 228 -7.77 3.02 14.88
C GLU A 228 -9.03 3.11 15.75
N LEU A 229 -9.61 1.97 16.12
CA LEU A 229 -10.75 1.91 17.03
C LEU A 229 -10.41 2.59 18.36
N LYS A 230 -9.23 2.30 18.93
CA LYS A 230 -8.77 2.95 20.16
C LYS A 230 -8.69 4.47 20.02
N GLU A 231 -8.12 4.96 18.92
CA GLU A 231 -8.04 6.40 18.65
C GLU A 231 -9.42 7.04 18.45
N GLN A 232 -10.32 6.38 17.72
CA GLN A 232 -11.65 6.90 17.46
C GLN A 232 -12.50 6.96 18.72
N LEU A 233 -12.40 5.97 19.61
CA LEU A 233 -13.07 5.97 20.91
C LEU A 233 -12.56 7.11 21.80
N LEU A 234 -11.26 7.43 21.73
CA LEU A 234 -10.69 8.57 22.43
C LEU A 234 -11.17 9.91 21.83
N LYS A 235 -11.12 10.07 20.51
CA LYS A 235 -11.48 11.33 19.83
C LYS A 235 -12.97 11.64 19.94
N SER A 236 -13.83 10.62 19.85
CA SER A 236 -15.28 10.80 19.77
C SER A 236 -15.98 10.77 21.12
N PHE A 237 -15.46 9.98 22.07
CA PHE A 237 -16.12 9.76 23.36
C PHE A 237 -15.23 10.11 24.56
N ASN A 238 -14.01 10.61 24.31
CA ASN A 238 -12.99 10.83 25.35
C ASN A 238 -12.72 9.55 26.18
N MET A 239 -12.89 8.38 25.56
CA MET A 239 -12.82 7.11 26.25
C MET A 239 -11.40 6.54 26.19
N LYS A 240 -10.68 6.61 27.30
CA LYS A 240 -9.37 5.96 27.44
C LYS A 240 -9.57 4.44 27.62
N VAL A 241 -9.06 3.67 26.67
CA VAL A 241 -9.18 2.20 26.62
C VAL A 241 -7.82 1.56 26.93
N THR A 242 -7.79 0.65 27.91
CA THR A 242 -6.60 -0.16 28.23
C THR A 242 -6.38 -1.26 27.19
N LYS A 243 -5.20 -1.89 27.18
CA LYS A 243 -4.91 -2.97 26.22
C LYS A 243 -5.89 -4.15 26.35
N ALA A 244 -6.28 -4.50 27.57
CA ALA A 244 -7.20 -5.61 27.86
C ALA A 244 -8.64 -5.25 27.48
N GLU A 245 -9.10 -4.03 27.80
CA GLU A 245 -10.41 -3.54 27.36
C GLU A 245 -10.52 -3.45 25.84
N LEU A 246 -9.44 -3.07 25.14
CA LEU A 246 -9.41 -3.05 23.68
C LEU A 246 -9.46 -4.47 23.10
N GLY A 247 -8.75 -5.41 23.72
CA GLY A 247 -8.86 -6.84 23.43
C GLY A 247 -10.30 -7.34 23.50
N ALA A 248 -10.98 -7.02 24.60
CA ALA A 248 -12.38 -7.38 24.82
C ALA A 248 -13.35 -6.71 23.85
N LEU A 249 -13.07 -5.48 23.41
CA LEU A 249 -13.88 -4.79 22.40
C LEU A 249 -13.76 -5.46 21.03
N ILE A 250 -12.53 -5.76 20.58
CA ILE A 250 -12.34 -6.44 19.30
C ILE A 250 -13.02 -7.80 19.34
N ASP A 251 -12.79 -8.60 20.38
CA ASP A 251 -13.44 -9.89 20.58
C ASP A 251 -14.98 -9.83 20.55
N HIS A 252 -15.57 -8.73 21.02
CA HIS A 252 -17.02 -8.56 21.02
C HIS A 252 -17.61 -8.12 19.67
N PHE A 253 -16.88 -7.30 18.90
CA PHE A 253 -17.40 -6.64 17.69
C PHE A 253 -16.89 -7.24 16.37
N ASP A 254 -15.77 -7.96 16.38
CA ASP A 254 -15.20 -8.70 15.25
C ASP A 254 -15.89 -10.06 15.11
N LYS A 255 -16.97 -10.11 14.33
CA LYS A 255 -17.80 -11.33 14.18
C LYS A 255 -17.23 -12.33 13.19
N ASP A 256 -16.57 -11.83 12.16
CA ASP A 256 -15.94 -12.63 11.10
C ASP A 256 -14.53 -13.10 11.50
N GLY A 257 -13.97 -12.57 12.58
CA GLY A 257 -12.70 -12.98 13.15
C GLY A 257 -11.51 -12.53 12.31
N ASP A 258 -11.67 -11.48 11.51
CA ASP A 258 -10.64 -10.96 10.62
C ASP A 258 -9.64 -10.03 11.34
N GLY A 259 -9.97 -9.67 12.59
CA GLY A 259 -9.20 -8.82 13.48
C GLY A 259 -9.56 -7.33 13.41
N ASP A 260 -10.46 -6.95 12.50
CA ASP A 260 -10.91 -5.58 12.29
C ASP A 260 -12.38 -5.43 12.73
N VAL A 261 -12.79 -4.20 13.03
CA VAL A 261 -14.17 -3.90 13.41
C VAL A 261 -14.82 -3.08 12.31
N SER A 262 -15.91 -3.59 11.75
CA SER A 262 -16.78 -2.80 10.88
C SER A 262 -17.40 -1.67 11.69
N GLY A 263 -16.98 -0.43 11.43
CA GLY A 263 -17.48 0.73 12.17
C GLY A 263 -19.00 0.94 11.99
N ALA A 264 -19.56 0.54 10.84
CA ALA A 264 -21.00 0.54 10.63
C ALA A 264 -21.72 -0.41 11.61
N GLU A 265 -21.20 -1.63 11.78
CA GLU A 265 -21.75 -2.59 12.74
C GLU A 265 -21.59 -2.12 14.18
N PHE A 266 -20.42 -1.55 14.50
CA PHE A 266 -20.17 -0.92 15.79
C PHE A 266 -21.22 0.15 16.08
N MET A 267 -21.50 1.07 15.17
CA MET A 267 -22.47 2.15 15.38
C MET A 267 -23.92 1.65 15.52
N VAL A 268 -24.28 0.57 14.82
CA VAL A 268 -25.59 -0.08 14.99
C VAL A 268 -25.73 -0.65 16.40
N GLN A 269 -24.73 -1.40 16.86
CA GLN A 269 -24.74 -1.97 18.21
C GLN A 269 -24.65 -0.91 19.30
N PHE A 270 -23.83 0.11 19.09
CA PHE A 270 -23.72 1.27 19.98
C PHE A 270 -25.07 1.98 20.14
N SER A 271 -25.76 2.26 19.04
CA SER A 271 -27.11 2.84 19.08
C SER A 271 -28.10 1.93 19.82
N ARG A 272 -28.01 0.61 19.61
CA ARG A 272 -28.84 -0.39 20.31
C ARG A 272 -28.58 -0.39 21.80
N MET A 273 -27.32 -0.30 22.24
CA MET A 273 -26.95 -0.20 23.65
C MET A 273 -27.56 1.04 24.29
N GLY A 274 -27.52 2.19 23.60
CA GLY A 274 -28.16 3.43 24.05
C GLY A 274 -29.67 3.28 24.23
N MET A 275 -30.37 2.65 23.28
CA MET A 275 -31.82 2.39 23.40
C MET A 275 -32.16 1.47 24.59
N ILE A 276 -31.37 0.41 24.79
CA ILE A 276 -31.54 -0.51 25.93
C ILE A 276 -31.30 0.22 27.25
N ALA A 277 -30.26 1.06 27.34
CA ALA A 277 -29.96 1.87 28.51
C ALA A 277 -31.10 2.85 28.84
N LYS A 278 -31.61 3.59 27.84
CA LYS A 278 -32.78 4.49 27.99
C LYS A 278 -34.00 3.75 28.53
N ARG A 279 -34.28 2.55 28.03
CA ARG A 279 -35.41 1.72 28.49
C ARG A 279 -35.24 1.28 29.95
N ARG A 280 -34.03 0.88 30.33
CA ARG A 280 -33.70 0.47 31.71
C ARG A 280 -33.83 1.64 32.69
N GLU A 281 -33.33 2.81 32.33
CA GLU A 281 -33.41 4.02 33.15
C GLU A 281 -34.86 4.44 33.40
N ARG A 282 -35.70 4.49 32.36
CA ARG A 282 -37.14 4.78 32.50
C ARG A 282 -37.84 3.80 33.43
N THR A 283 -37.52 2.51 33.30
CA THR A 283 -38.11 1.46 34.15
C THR A 283 -37.67 1.62 35.61
N ARG A 284 -36.40 1.96 35.84
CA ARG A 284 -35.86 2.23 37.18
C ARG A 284 -36.51 3.46 37.80
N ASN A 285 -36.59 4.57 37.07
CA ASN A 285 -37.20 5.81 37.54
C ASN A 285 -38.68 5.60 37.87
N ARG A 286 -39.42 4.83 37.07
CA ARG A 286 -40.81 4.46 37.38
C ARG A 286 -40.91 3.67 38.69
N ARG A 287 -40.07 2.64 38.87
CA ARG A 287 -40.05 1.84 40.12
C ARG A 287 -39.65 2.67 41.34
N GLU A 288 -38.70 3.59 41.20
CA GLU A 288 -38.30 4.48 42.28
C GLU A 288 -39.42 5.48 42.64
N MET A 289 -40.14 6.01 41.64
CA MET A 289 -41.32 6.84 41.84
C MET A 289 -42.45 6.08 42.54
N GLU A 290 -42.76 4.85 42.10
CA GLU A 290 -43.75 3.97 42.74
C GLU A 290 -43.38 3.67 44.20
N LYS A 291 -42.10 3.39 44.49
CA LYS A 291 -41.62 3.21 45.87
C LYS A 291 -41.77 4.47 46.72
N LYS A 292 -41.46 5.65 46.17
CA LYS A 292 -41.62 6.94 46.89
C LYS A 292 -43.09 7.25 47.19
N LEU A 293 -43.99 6.95 46.27
CA LEU A 293 -45.44 7.06 46.46
C LEU A 293 -45.94 6.08 47.55
N GLN A 294 -45.44 4.84 47.56
CA GLN A 294 -45.79 3.85 48.57
C GLN A 294 -45.18 4.13 49.96
N SER A 295 -44.02 4.79 50.03
CA SER A 295 -43.35 5.14 51.29
C SER A 295 -43.82 6.46 51.91
N GLY A 296 -44.85 7.11 51.35
CA GLY A 296 -45.45 8.32 51.94
C GLY A 296 -44.57 9.58 51.93
N VAL A 297 -43.50 9.63 51.13
CA VAL A 297 -42.65 10.83 51.01
C VAL A 297 -43.30 11.78 50.01
N ILE A 298 -44.18 12.66 50.51
CA ILE A 298 -44.84 13.71 49.74
C ILE A 298 -43.77 14.67 49.19
N LEU A 299 -43.69 14.83 47.86
CA LEU A 299 -43.00 15.97 47.26
C LEU A 299 -43.88 17.22 47.43
N PRO A 300 -43.34 18.38 47.89
CA PRO A 300 -44.13 19.59 47.96
C PRO A 300 -44.54 19.99 46.54
N ILE A 301 -45.85 20.11 46.35
CA ILE A 301 -46.46 20.67 45.15
C ILE A 301 -45.97 22.11 45.05
N VAL A 302 -45.03 22.38 44.15
CA VAL A 302 -44.67 23.75 43.79
C VAL A 302 -45.84 24.27 42.96
N HIS A 303 -46.74 25.01 43.60
CA HIS A 303 -47.78 25.78 42.92
C HIS A 303 -47.08 26.84 42.05
N ALA A 304 -46.95 26.56 40.76
CA ALA A 304 -46.62 27.58 39.78
C ALA A 304 -47.85 28.49 39.63
N SER A 305 -47.75 29.66 40.27
CA SER A 305 -48.62 30.82 40.07
C SER A 305 -48.80 31.10 38.58
N LEU A 306 -50.02 30.91 38.07
CA LEU A 306 -50.48 31.50 36.81
C LEU A 306 -50.60 33.01 37.01
N GLY A 307 -49.64 33.75 36.47
CA GLY A 307 -49.76 35.20 36.25
C GLY A 307 -50.73 35.47 35.12
N ARG A 308 -51.67 36.38 35.37
CA ARG A 308 -52.59 36.98 34.40
C ARG A 308 -51.87 37.94 33.46
#